data_AF-A0A4D9CT71-F1
#
_entry.id   AF-A0A4D9CT71-F1
#
_cell.length_a   1.000
_cell.length_b   1.000
_cell.length_c   1.000
_cell.angle_alpha   90.00
_cell.angle_beta   90.00
_cell.angle_gamma   90.00
#
_symmetry.space_group_name_H-M   'P 1'
#
loop_
_entity.id
_entity.type
_entity.pdbx_description
1 polymer ?
#
loop_
_entity_poly.entity_id
_entity_poly.type
_entity_poly.pdbx_seq_one_letter_code
_entity_poly.pdbx_strand_id
1 'polypeptide(L)'
;MAVRVSVIGKRSRDMALPDNGRAYVPDATVAVPGQVLMEADVDKEGGLSFIRGHGTYQEDAAERGSSVGVESKAGKVRLCAGVAGVIERVNKLVTVVPPNTRYQGAIGDLVVGRVTEVGAKRWKVDL
;
A
#
# COMPACT_ATOMS: atom_id res chain seq x y z
N MET A 1 -5.34 -31.69 5.92
CA MET A 1 -4.42 -31.15 6.95
C MET A 1 -4.07 -29.73 6.55
N ALA A 2 -4.58 -28.72 7.24
CA ALA A 2 -4.22 -27.32 7.00
C ALA A 2 -3.58 -26.77 8.29
N VAL A 3 -2.32 -26.38 8.19
CA VAL A 3 -1.54 -25.85 9.32
C VAL A 3 -1.86 -24.36 9.45
N ARG A 4 -2.55 -23.99 10.53
CA ARG A 4 -2.82 -22.59 10.88
C ARG A 4 -1.58 -22.05 11.60
N VAL A 5 -0.79 -21.23 10.93
CA VAL A 5 0.35 -20.55 11.57
C VAL A 5 -0.20 -19.35 12.34
N SER A 6 -0.25 -19.46 13.66
CA SER A 6 -0.58 -18.35 14.57
C SER A 6 0.72 -17.85 15.20
N VAL A 7 1.12 -16.63 14.87
CA VAL A 7 2.27 -15.98 15.49
C VAL A 7 1.77 -15.27 16.74
N ILE A 8 2.04 -15.85 17.90
CA ILE A 8 1.80 -15.24 19.21
C ILE A 8 3.04 -14.40 19.57
N GLY A 9 2.99 -13.11 19.24
CA GLY A 9 4.02 -12.15 19.63
C GLY A 9 3.83 -11.69 21.07
N LYS A 10 4.74 -12.10 21.98
CA LYS A 10 4.80 -11.60 23.35
C LYS A 10 5.19 -10.12 23.34
N ARG A 11 4.38 -9.28 24.02
CA ARG A 11 4.73 -7.92 24.41
C ARG A 11 5.96 -7.94 25.33
N SER A 12 7.04 -7.28 24.96
CA SER A 12 8.05 -6.85 25.92
C SER A 12 8.68 -5.55 25.45
N ARG A 13 8.56 -4.54 26.32
CA ARG A 13 9.29 -3.29 26.35
C ARG A 13 10.77 -3.54 26.08
N ASP A 14 11.30 -2.86 25.07
CA ASP A 14 12.59 -2.15 25.07
C ASP A 14 12.79 -1.57 23.67
N MET A 15 12.48 -0.27 23.57
CA MET A 15 12.42 0.50 22.33
C MET A 15 13.83 0.94 21.96
N ALA A 16 14.61 0.04 21.37
CA ALA A 16 15.84 0.43 20.68
C ALA A 16 15.47 0.98 19.30
N LEU A 17 15.79 2.25 19.07
CA LEU A 17 15.80 2.85 17.74
C LEU A 17 16.88 2.10 16.91
N PRO A 18 16.56 1.43 15.79
CA PRO A 18 17.60 0.85 14.97
C PRO A 18 18.44 1.96 14.31
N ASP A 19 19.75 1.76 14.24
CA ASP A 19 20.79 2.71 13.79
C ASP A 19 20.63 3.22 12.33
N ASN A 20 19.56 2.83 11.63
CA ASN A 20 19.29 3.18 10.23
C ASN A 20 18.24 4.28 10.04
N GLY A 21 17.81 4.96 11.11
CA GLY A 21 16.88 6.08 11.04
C GLY A 21 15.47 5.73 10.52
N ARG A 22 15.15 4.43 10.41
CA ARG A 22 13.82 3.95 10.00
C ARG A 22 13.10 3.38 11.22
N ALA A 23 11.96 3.97 11.56
CA ALA A 23 11.14 3.52 12.68
C ALA A 23 10.67 2.06 12.44
N TYR A 24 11.13 1.14 13.29
CA TYR A 24 10.55 -0.19 13.40
C TYR A 24 9.21 -0.05 14.15
N VAL A 25 8.10 -0.28 13.46
CA VAL A 25 6.76 -0.27 14.06
C VAL A 25 6.34 -1.72 14.29
N PRO A 26 6.39 -2.23 15.54
CA PRO A 26 6.24 -3.67 15.82
C PRO A 26 4.86 -4.26 15.48
N ASP A 27 3.84 -3.41 15.28
CA ASP A 27 2.47 -3.81 14.91
C ASP A 27 2.10 -3.44 13.46
N ALA A 28 3.08 -3.04 12.64
CA ALA A 28 2.84 -2.71 11.24
C ALA A 28 2.38 -3.94 10.46
N THR A 29 1.16 -3.90 9.92
CA THR A 29 0.69 -4.95 9.01
C THR A 29 1.36 -4.76 7.65
N VAL A 30 2.20 -5.72 7.28
CA VAL A 30 2.88 -5.73 5.98
C VAL A 30 1.97 -6.38 4.94
N ALA A 31 1.89 -5.75 3.77
CA ALA A 31 1.25 -6.27 2.58
C ALA A 31 2.29 -6.79 1.58
N VAL A 32 1.92 -7.83 0.85
CA VAL A 32 2.65 -8.30 -0.35
C VAL A 32 1.86 -7.95 -1.62
N PRO A 33 2.52 -7.81 -2.79
CA PRO A 33 1.84 -7.58 -4.05
C PRO A 33 0.79 -8.67 -4.32
N GLY A 34 -0.40 -8.27 -4.74
CA GLY A 34 -1.55 -9.15 -4.98
C GLY A 34 -2.34 -9.56 -3.73
N GLN A 35 -1.90 -9.17 -2.52
CA GLN A 35 -2.66 -9.43 -1.31
C GLN A 35 -3.93 -8.59 -1.26
N VAL A 36 -5.07 -9.24 -0.97
CA VAL A 36 -6.34 -8.54 -0.73
C VAL A 36 -6.28 -7.82 0.61
N LEU A 37 -6.41 -6.50 0.58
CA LEU A 37 -6.35 -5.61 1.75
C LEU A 37 -7.72 -5.32 2.34
N MET A 38 -8.74 -5.24 1.48
CA MET A 38 -10.12 -4.96 1.83
C MET A 38 -11.06 -5.49 0.74
N GLU A 39 -12.25 -5.92 1.14
CA GLU A 39 -13.38 -6.13 0.25
C GLU A 39 -14.47 -5.14 0.66
N ALA A 40 -15.07 -4.45 -0.31
CA ALA A 40 -16.23 -3.60 -0.09
C ALA A 40 -17.37 -4.01 -1.00
N ASP A 41 -18.57 -3.98 -0.45
CA ASP A 41 -19.78 -3.97 -1.25
C ASP A 41 -19.99 -2.54 -1.77
N VAL A 42 -20.47 -2.41 -3.00
CA VAL A 42 -20.88 -1.12 -3.55
C VAL A 42 -22.18 -0.69 -2.86
N ASP A 43 -22.16 0.45 -2.19
CA ASP A 43 -23.34 1.03 -1.55
C ASP A 43 -24.43 1.32 -2.60
N LYS A 44 -25.69 1.48 -2.18
CA LYS A 44 -26.82 1.80 -3.09
C LYS A 44 -26.62 3.10 -3.88
N GLU A 45 -25.75 3.98 -3.39
CA GLU A 45 -25.37 5.26 -3.99
C GLU A 45 -24.08 5.16 -4.84
N GLY A 46 -23.52 3.95 -5.03
CA GLY A 46 -22.28 3.73 -5.76
C GLY A 46 -21.00 4.03 -4.95
N GLY A 47 -21.14 4.32 -3.66
CA GLY A 47 -20.01 4.55 -2.75
C GLY A 47 -19.26 3.28 -2.40
N LEU A 48 -17.94 3.40 -2.23
CA LEU A 48 -17.09 2.36 -1.65
C LEU A 48 -16.75 2.73 -0.20
N SER A 49 -16.61 1.73 0.67
CA SER A 49 -16.21 1.93 2.07
C SER A 49 -14.78 2.46 2.23
N PHE A 50 -13.94 2.33 1.18
CA PHE A 50 -12.57 2.78 1.15
C PHE A 50 -12.28 3.71 -0.03
N ILE A 51 -11.23 4.51 0.12
CA ILE A 51 -10.61 5.33 -0.92
C ILE A 51 -9.25 4.71 -1.22
N ARG A 52 -8.97 4.54 -2.52
CA ARG A 52 -7.69 4.04 -3.02
C ARG A 52 -6.59 5.07 -2.87
N GLY A 53 -5.50 4.67 -2.23
CA GLY A 53 -4.26 5.44 -2.13
C GLY A 53 -3.13 4.87 -2.98
N HIS A 54 -1.94 5.47 -2.89
CA HIS A 54 -0.74 4.98 -3.56
C HIS A 54 -0.39 3.55 -3.11
N GLY A 55 0.17 2.76 -4.04
CA GLY A 55 0.55 1.37 -3.78
C GLY A 55 -0.62 0.38 -3.70
N THR A 56 -1.85 0.79 -4.03
CA THR A 56 -3.04 -0.08 -4.07
C THR A 56 -3.72 -0.03 -5.44
N TYR A 57 -4.37 -1.12 -5.83
CA TYR A 57 -5.19 -1.20 -7.03
C TYR A 57 -6.54 -1.88 -6.72
N GLN A 58 -7.54 -1.58 -7.53
CA GLN A 58 -8.87 -2.15 -7.40
C GLN A 58 -9.02 -3.31 -8.37
N GLU A 59 -9.58 -4.42 -7.89
CA GLU A 59 -9.93 -5.58 -8.70
C GLU A 59 -11.41 -5.87 -8.53
N ASP A 60 -12.12 -5.97 -9.65
CA ASP A 60 -13.51 -6.39 -9.64
C ASP A 60 -13.53 -7.91 -9.45
N ALA A 61 -14.29 -8.39 -8.46
CA ALA A 61 -14.28 -9.80 -8.06
C ALA A 61 -14.79 -10.78 -9.15
N ALA A 62 -15.15 -10.28 -10.33
CA ALA A 62 -15.69 -11.03 -11.46
C ALA A 62 -14.61 -11.69 -12.36
N GLU A 63 -13.37 -11.18 -12.40
CA GLU A 63 -12.45 -11.55 -13.51
C GLU A 63 -11.29 -12.50 -13.15
N ARG A 64 -10.92 -12.66 -11.87
CA ARG A 64 -9.98 -13.72 -11.45
C ARG A 64 -10.69 -14.78 -10.65
N GLY A 65 -11.08 -15.84 -11.35
CA GLY A 65 -11.54 -17.09 -10.77
C GLY A 65 -10.51 -17.65 -9.80
N SER A 66 -10.71 -17.43 -8.50
CA SER A 66 -10.20 -18.33 -7.48
C SER A 66 -10.96 -19.63 -7.63
N SER A 67 -10.24 -20.68 -7.98
CA SER A 67 -10.72 -22.03 -8.26
C SER A 67 -11.29 -22.73 -7.03
N VAL A 68 -12.34 -22.19 -6.41
CA VAL A 68 -13.27 -22.88 -5.52
C VAL A 68 -14.61 -22.17 -5.68
N GLY A 69 -15.54 -22.83 -6.36
CA GLY A 69 -16.83 -22.27 -6.72
C GLY A 69 -17.64 -21.85 -5.50
N VAL A 70 -17.95 -20.55 -5.41
CA VAL A 70 -19.10 -20.01 -4.70
C VAL A 70 -19.58 -18.80 -5.50
N GLU A 71 -20.73 -18.99 -6.15
CA GLU A 71 -21.73 -18.01 -6.59
C GLU A 71 -21.29 -16.53 -6.59
N SER A 72 -21.02 -16.01 -7.81
CA SER A 72 -20.68 -14.61 -8.07
C SER A 72 -21.81 -13.67 -7.66
N LYS A 73 -21.78 -13.20 -6.41
CA LYS A 73 -22.61 -12.08 -5.97
C LYS A 73 -22.07 -10.81 -6.61
N ALA A 74 -22.72 -10.38 -7.70
CA ALA A 74 -22.41 -9.14 -8.41
C ALA A 74 -22.39 -7.94 -7.43
N GLY A 75 -21.31 -7.15 -7.47
CA GLY A 75 -21.18 -5.91 -6.71
C GLY A 75 -20.10 -5.88 -5.62
N LYS A 76 -19.20 -6.86 -5.55
CA LYS A 76 -18.03 -6.82 -4.64
C LYS A 76 -16.78 -6.31 -5.34
N VAL A 77 -16.19 -5.28 -4.72
CA VAL A 77 -14.94 -4.65 -5.15
C VAL A 77 -13.83 -5.00 -4.16
N ARG A 78 -12.71 -5.48 -4.67
CA ARG A 78 -11.53 -5.82 -3.86
C ARG A 78 -10.47 -4.75 -4.01
N LEU A 79 -9.90 -4.32 -2.89
CA LEU A 79 -8.69 -3.52 -2.86
C LEU A 79 -7.50 -4.44 -2.63
N CYS A 80 -6.58 -4.46 -3.59
CA CYS A 80 -5.39 -5.29 -3.56
C CYS A 80 -4.12 -4.43 -3.43
N ALA A 81 -3.10 -4.95 -2.76
CA ALA A 81 -1.80 -4.30 -2.68
C ALA A 81 -1.04 -4.44 -4.00
N GLY A 82 -0.54 -3.33 -4.55
CA GLY A 82 0.30 -3.33 -5.74
C GLY A 82 1.78 -3.53 -5.45
N VAL A 83 2.22 -3.18 -4.23
CA VAL A 83 3.64 -3.19 -3.83
C VAL A 83 3.79 -3.87 -2.47
N ALA A 84 4.96 -4.43 -2.19
CA ALA A 84 5.31 -4.92 -0.87
C ALA A 84 5.59 -3.73 0.06
N GLY A 85 4.92 -3.64 1.20
CA GLY A 85 5.08 -2.50 2.08
C GLY A 85 4.21 -2.53 3.33
N VAL A 86 4.33 -1.49 4.14
CA VAL A 86 3.48 -1.32 5.33
C VAL A 86 2.14 -0.73 4.89
N ILE A 87 1.05 -1.31 5.39
CA ILE A 87 -0.28 -0.77 5.14
C ILE A 87 -0.51 0.42 6.08
N GLU A 88 -0.76 1.59 5.50
CA GLU A 88 -1.20 2.77 6.21
C GLU A 88 -2.68 3.00 5.95
N ARG A 89 -3.45 3.22 7.02
CA ARG A 89 -4.89 3.46 6.95
C ARG A 89 -5.20 4.76 7.66
N VAL A 90 -5.69 5.74 6.91
CA VAL A 90 -6.07 7.04 7.43
C VAL A 90 -7.53 7.27 7.09
N ASN A 91 -8.41 7.09 8.07
CA ASN A 91 -9.86 7.10 7.87
C ASN A 91 -10.28 6.05 6.82
N LYS A 92 -10.88 6.51 5.71
CA LYS A 92 -11.25 5.67 4.58
C LYS A 92 -10.11 5.45 3.58
N LEU A 93 -9.01 6.20 3.68
CA LEU A 93 -7.88 6.09 2.76
C LEU A 93 -6.99 4.91 3.16
N VAL A 94 -6.73 4.03 2.20
CA VAL A 94 -5.82 2.90 2.37
C VAL A 94 -4.66 3.06 1.39
N THR A 95 -3.45 3.16 1.92
CA THR A 95 -2.18 3.27 1.18
C THR A 95 -1.26 2.12 1.57
N VAL A 96 -0.38 1.72 0.65
CA VAL A 96 0.73 0.84 0.98
C VAL A 96 2.02 1.60 0.75
N VAL A 97 2.78 1.81 1.83
CA VAL A 97 4.05 2.51 1.79
C VAL A 97 5.17 1.49 1.60
N PRO A 98 5.87 1.50 0.46
CA PRO A 98 6.98 0.59 0.23
C PRO A 98 8.16 0.96 1.15
N PRO A 99 8.96 -0.03 1.60
CA PRO A 99 10.12 0.23 2.45
C PRO A 99 11.26 0.94 1.70
N ASN A 100 11.31 0.83 0.37
CA ASN A 100 12.29 1.49 -0.49
C ASN A 100 11.58 2.09 -1.71
N THR A 101 11.63 3.41 -1.85
CA THR A 101 11.12 4.14 -3.02
C THR A 101 12.13 5.19 -3.45
N ARG A 102 12.12 5.54 -4.74
CA ARG A 102 12.75 6.78 -5.21
C ARG A 102 12.03 7.98 -4.58
N TYR A 103 12.73 9.10 -4.50
CA TYR A 103 12.20 10.34 -3.97
C TYR A 103 10.93 10.77 -4.74
N GLN A 104 9.85 11.03 -3.99
CA GLN A 104 8.59 11.57 -4.51
C GLN A 104 8.49 13.00 -3.98
N GLY A 105 8.69 13.98 -4.86
CA GLY A 105 8.75 15.38 -4.43
C GLY A 105 7.41 15.88 -3.89
N ALA A 106 7.44 16.49 -2.71
CA ALA A 106 6.33 17.24 -2.16
C ALA A 106 6.59 18.76 -2.27
N ILE A 107 5.52 19.54 -2.16
CA ILE A 107 5.60 21.00 -2.20
C ILE A 107 6.30 21.47 -0.93
N GLY A 108 7.37 22.25 -1.08
CA GLY A 108 8.14 22.79 0.04
C GLY A 108 9.43 22.02 0.36
N ASP A 109 9.70 20.92 -0.33
CA ASP A 109 10.93 20.16 -0.13
C ASP A 109 12.15 20.88 -0.74
N LEU A 110 13.24 20.94 0.01
CA LEU A 110 14.54 21.42 -0.46
C LEU A 110 15.31 20.24 -1.05
N VAL A 111 15.58 20.31 -2.36
CA VAL A 111 16.26 19.25 -3.09
C VAL A 111 17.54 19.76 -3.76
N VAL A 112 18.54 18.89 -3.83
CA VAL A 112 19.77 19.13 -4.58
C VAL A 112 19.78 18.16 -5.74
N GLY A 113 19.74 18.69 -6.97
CA GLY A 113 19.71 17.88 -8.19
C GLY A 113 20.86 18.21 -9.13
N ARG A 114 21.20 17.26 -10.00
CA ARG A 114 22.24 17.42 -11.01
C ARG A 114 21.62 17.85 -12.34
N VAL A 115 22.14 18.92 -12.94
CA VAL A 115 21.72 19.33 -14.29
C VAL A 115 22.18 18.29 -15.30
N THR A 116 21.24 17.71 -16.05
CA THR A 116 21.52 16.71 -17.09
C THR A 116 21.53 17.31 -18.48
N GLU A 117 20.59 18.20 -18.77
CA GLU A 117 20.44 18.83 -20.08
C GLU A 117 20.04 20.30 -19.92
N VAL A 118 20.58 21.16 -20.77
CA VAL A 118 20.23 22.59 -20.86
C VAL A 118 19.41 22.82 -22.13
N GLY A 119 18.12 23.13 -21.95
CA GLY A 119 17.23 23.57 -23.03
C GLY A 119 17.14 25.09 -23.12
N ALA A 120 16.44 25.60 -24.14
CA ALA A 120 16.39 27.04 -24.44
C ALA A 120 15.78 27.93 -23.33
N LYS A 121 14.79 27.43 -22.57
CA LYS A 121 14.12 28.15 -21.46
C LYS A 121 13.92 27.30 -20.21
N ARG A 122 14.55 26.13 -20.15
CA ARG A 122 14.39 25.17 -19.05
C ARG A 122 15.59 24.25 -18.94
N TRP A 123 15.90 23.80 -17.74
CA TRP A 123 16.92 22.78 -17.50
C TRP A 123 16.23 21.50 -17.06
N LYS A 124 16.78 20.37 -17.51
CA LYS A 124 16.38 19.06 -17.02
C LYS A 124 17.32 18.71 -15.87
N VAL A 125 16.75 18.46 -14.70
CA VAL A 125 17.49 18.19 -13.47
C VAL A 125 17.13 16.77 -13.02
N ASP A 126 18.16 16.00 -12.69
CA ASP A 126 18.09 14.64 -12.14
C ASP A 126 18.09 14.73 -10.61
N LEU A 127 17.12 14.07 -9.99
CA LEU A 127 16.85 14.06 -8.54
C LEU A 127 16.92 12.63 -8.00
#